data_AF-L8PKF3-F1
#
_entry.id   AF-L8PKF3-F1
#
_cell.length_a   1.000
_cell.length_b   1.000
_cell.length_c   1.000
_cell.angle_alpha   90.00
_cell.angle_beta   90.00
_cell.angle_gamma   90.00
#
_symmetry.space_group_name_H-M   'P 1'
#
loop_
_entity.id
_entity.type
_entity.pdbx_description
1 polymer ?
#
loop_
_entity_poly.entity_id
_entity_poly.type
_entity_poly.pdbx_seq_one_letter_code
_entity_poly.pdbx_strand_id
1 'polypeptide(L)'
;MPQPDATTHAVSESIAQRIEALYGQPLAELVALADTTPDATLLAALTAGHSDLALAERNIAFQLERLRELIAPQREIGRFTAGHILDCARRIAESVAMRDAYAKSTGAVLSGLRRASAPDAPPPAVPVPAAPATTPSRTR
;
A
#
# COMPACT_ATOMS: atom_id res chain seq x y z
N MET A 1 -26.19 9.22 -10.12
CA MET A 1 -25.32 8.08 -10.43
C MET A 1 -23.97 8.33 -9.76
N PRO A 2 -23.44 7.41 -8.93
CA PRO A 2 -22.08 7.56 -8.41
C PRO A 2 -21.09 7.49 -9.58
N GLN A 3 -20.07 8.34 -9.58
CA GLN A 3 -19.04 8.35 -10.61
C GLN A 3 -18.24 7.03 -10.59
N PRO A 4 -17.99 6.39 -11.75
CA PRO A 4 -17.23 5.14 -11.84
C PRO A 4 -15.74 5.29 -11.47
N ASP A 5 -15.23 6.52 -11.39
CA ASP A 5 -13.79 6.76 -11.16
C ASP A 5 -13.35 6.49 -9.71
N ALA A 6 -14.24 6.67 -8.72
CA ALA A 6 -13.89 6.63 -7.30
C ALA A 6 -13.55 5.23 -6.75
N THR A 7 -13.69 4.16 -7.55
CA THR A 7 -13.36 2.78 -7.11
C THR A 7 -12.28 2.10 -7.94
N THR A 8 -11.83 2.75 -9.02
CA THR A 8 -10.93 2.14 -10.00
C THR A 8 -9.49 2.01 -9.49
N HIS A 9 -9.11 2.81 -8.49
CA HIS A 9 -7.75 2.86 -7.93
C HIS A 9 -7.67 2.56 -6.42
N ALA A 10 -8.66 1.85 -5.88
CA ALA A 10 -8.78 1.69 -4.42
C ALA A 10 -7.56 1.00 -3.78
N VAL A 11 -6.88 0.08 -4.48
CA VAL A 11 -5.70 -0.62 -3.92
C VAL A 11 -4.44 0.23 -4.05
N SER A 12 -4.19 0.87 -5.20
CA SER A 12 -3.04 1.76 -5.35
C SER A 12 -3.12 2.94 -4.39
N GLU A 13 -4.30 3.56 -4.23
CA GLU A 13 -4.51 4.64 -3.26
C GLU A 13 -4.25 4.19 -1.82
N SER A 14 -4.71 2.98 -1.44
CA SER A 14 -4.44 2.45 -0.09
C SER A 14 -2.94 2.24 0.14
N ILE A 15 -2.21 1.77 -0.86
CA ILE A 15 -0.75 1.61 -0.79
C ILE A 15 -0.05 2.97 -0.74
N ALA A 16 -0.48 3.95 -1.54
CA ALA A 16 0.03 5.32 -1.51
C ALA A 16 -0.07 5.91 -0.11
N GLN A 17 -1.26 5.88 0.48
CA GLN A 17 -1.51 6.39 1.85
C GLN A 17 -0.62 5.72 2.89
N ARG A 18 -0.34 4.43 2.73
CA ARG A 18 0.56 3.69 3.64
C ARG A 18 2.03 4.08 3.46
N ILE A 19 2.47 4.34 2.22
CA ILE A 19 3.81 4.85 1.93
C ILE A 19 3.95 6.26 2.52
N GLU A 20 2.98 7.14 2.27
CA GLU A 20 2.95 8.50 2.81
C GLU A 20 2.97 8.50 4.33
N ALA A 21 2.19 7.63 4.98
CA ALA A 21 2.20 7.49 6.44
C ALA A 21 3.53 6.97 7.00
N LEU A 22 4.26 6.14 6.24
CA LEU A 22 5.57 5.61 6.67
C LEU A 22 6.67 6.67 6.61
N TYR A 23 6.66 7.53 5.58
CA TYR A 23 7.70 8.52 5.35
C TYR A 23 7.33 9.95 5.77
N GLY A 24 6.06 10.21 6.09
CA GLY A 24 5.57 11.53 6.52
C GLY A 24 5.58 12.60 5.43
N GLN A 25 5.62 12.21 4.16
CA GLN A 25 5.65 13.11 3.00
C GLN A 25 4.66 12.66 1.93
N PRO A 26 4.16 13.59 1.08
CA PRO A 26 3.33 13.25 -0.07
C PRO A 26 4.04 12.31 -1.05
N LEU A 27 3.30 11.40 -1.68
CA LEU A 27 3.87 10.41 -2.58
C LEU A 27 4.63 11.03 -3.76
N ALA A 28 4.16 12.17 -4.28
CA ALA A 28 4.83 12.88 -5.38
C ALA A 28 6.24 13.37 -4.98
N GLU A 29 6.41 13.85 -3.74
CA GLU A 29 7.71 14.28 -3.22
C GLU A 29 8.62 13.08 -2.99
N LEU A 30 8.07 11.97 -2.50
CA LEU A 30 8.79 10.72 -2.29
C LEU A 30 9.29 10.09 -3.58
N VAL A 31 8.52 10.17 -4.67
CA VAL A 31 8.97 9.74 -6.01
C VAL A 31 10.16 10.58 -6.47
N ALA A 32 10.06 11.92 -6.38
CA ALA A 32 11.16 12.80 -6.75
C ALA A 32 12.42 12.57 -5.89
N LEU A 33 12.25 12.28 -4.61
CA LEU A 33 13.35 11.93 -3.70
C LEU A 33 14.00 10.60 -4.10
N ALA A 34 13.21 9.58 -4.45
CA ALA A 34 13.71 8.30 -4.90
C ALA A 34 14.55 8.40 -6.18
N ASP A 35 14.10 9.22 -7.14
CA ASP A 35 14.81 9.42 -8.42
C ASP A 35 16.14 10.16 -8.26
N THR A 36 16.28 10.97 -7.21
CA THR A 36 17.46 11.82 -6.97
C THR A 36 18.44 11.26 -5.94
N THR A 37 18.09 10.17 -5.26
CA THR A 37 18.88 9.58 -4.18
C THR A 37 19.34 8.16 -4.52
N PRO A 38 20.62 7.94 -4.88
CA PRO A 38 21.14 6.64 -5.32
C PRO A 38 20.97 5.50 -4.30
N ASP A 39 21.02 5.83 -3.00
CA ASP A 39 20.98 4.86 -1.90
C ASP A 39 19.55 4.60 -1.37
N ALA A 40 18.53 5.29 -1.88
CA ALA A 40 17.14 5.17 -1.45
C ALA A 40 16.43 3.93 -2.01
N THR A 41 17.11 2.77 -1.99
CA THR A 41 16.70 1.53 -2.67
C THR A 41 15.32 1.02 -2.23
N LEU A 42 15.01 1.09 -0.93
CA LEU A 42 13.69 0.68 -0.42
C LEU A 42 12.58 1.66 -0.82
N LEU A 43 12.85 2.96 -0.74
CA LEU A 43 11.88 3.97 -1.15
C LEU A 43 11.57 3.86 -2.65
N ALA A 44 12.62 3.73 -3.47
CA ALA A 44 12.50 3.50 -4.91
C ALA A 44 11.72 2.22 -5.23
N ALA A 45 11.95 1.12 -4.49
CA ALA A 45 11.19 -0.11 -4.67
C ALA A 45 9.70 0.06 -4.31
N LEU A 46 9.39 0.78 -3.23
CA LEU A 46 8.00 1.05 -2.81
C LEU A 46 7.27 1.96 -3.80
N THR A 47 7.91 3.02 -4.29
CA THR A 47 7.31 3.95 -5.26
C THR A 47 7.17 3.32 -6.65
N ALA A 48 8.13 2.49 -7.07
CA ALA A 48 8.03 1.69 -8.29
C ALA A 48 6.89 0.65 -8.20
N GLY A 49 6.82 -0.11 -7.10
CA GLY A 49 5.75 -1.09 -6.88
C GLY A 49 4.35 -0.45 -6.81
N HIS A 50 4.23 0.74 -6.23
CA HIS A 50 3.01 1.53 -6.30
C HIS A 50 2.68 1.97 -7.74
N SER A 51 3.67 2.42 -8.51
CA SER A 51 3.47 2.88 -9.89
C SER A 51 3.00 1.74 -10.80
N ASP A 52 3.57 0.55 -10.66
CA ASP A 52 3.16 -0.65 -11.39
C ASP A 52 1.74 -1.08 -10.99
N LEU A 53 1.41 -1.02 -9.71
CA LEU A 53 0.06 -1.29 -9.20
C LEU A 53 -0.98 -0.33 -9.80
N ALA A 54 -0.70 0.98 -9.80
CA ALA A 54 -1.57 1.99 -10.39
C ALA A 54 -1.72 1.81 -11.90
N LEU A 55 -0.64 1.43 -12.60
CA LEU A 55 -0.70 1.10 -14.03
C LEU A 55 -1.59 -0.11 -14.31
N ALA A 56 -1.47 -1.17 -13.52
CA ALA A 56 -2.30 -2.36 -13.63
C ALA A 56 -3.80 -2.02 -13.46
N GLU A 57 -4.14 -1.23 -12.45
CA GLU A 57 -5.52 -0.77 -12.22
C GLU A 57 -6.05 0.10 -13.37
N ARG A 58 -5.25 1.02 -13.91
CA ARG A 58 -5.63 1.81 -15.09
C ARG A 58 -5.89 0.94 -16.31
N ASN A 59 -5.06 -0.09 -16.52
CA ASN A 59 -5.25 -1.00 -17.65
C ASN A 59 -6.53 -1.85 -17.47
N ILE A 60 -6.84 -2.30 -16.26
CA ILE A 60 -8.13 -2.98 -15.98
C ILE A 60 -9.30 -2.09 -16.39
N ALA A 61 -9.30 -0.84 -15.95
CA ALA A 61 -10.36 0.13 -16.26
C ALA A 61 -10.52 0.33 -17.77
N PHE A 62 -9.39 0.57 -18.45
CA PHE A 62 -9.36 0.78 -19.89
C PHE A 62 -9.87 -0.44 -20.66
N GLN A 63 -9.42 -1.65 -20.32
CA GLN A 63 -9.86 -2.86 -21.00
C GLN A 63 -11.32 -3.21 -20.71
N LEU A 64 -11.82 -2.89 -19.50
CA LEU A 64 -13.25 -3.05 -19.19
C LEU A 64 -14.10 -2.11 -20.02
N GLU A 65 -13.70 -0.84 -20.18
CA GLU A 65 -14.42 0.10 -21.03
C GLU A 65 -14.40 -0.36 -22.50
N ARG A 66 -13.22 -0.77 -22.99
CA ARG A 66 -13.10 -1.33 -24.33
C ARG A 66 -13.97 -2.56 -24.54
N LEU A 67 -14.05 -3.44 -23.53
CA LEU A 67 -14.89 -4.63 -23.59
C LEU A 67 -16.37 -4.24 -23.68
N ARG A 68 -16.84 -3.24 -22.90
CA ARG A 68 -18.21 -2.71 -22.99
C ARG A 68 -18.53 -2.18 -24.38
N GLU A 69 -17.62 -1.44 -25.01
CA GLU A 69 -17.78 -0.96 -26.39
C GLU A 69 -17.88 -2.10 -27.41
N LEU A 70 -17.13 -3.19 -27.22
CA LEU A 70 -17.11 -4.34 -28.12
C LEU A 70 -18.37 -5.19 -28.02
N ILE A 71 -18.98 -5.27 -26.83
CA ILE A 71 -20.19 -6.06 -26.56
C ILE A 71 -21.47 -5.22 -26.54
N ALA A 72 -21.41 -3.96 -27.00
CA ALA A 72 -22.57 -3.08 -27.03
C ALA A 72 -23.75 -3.75 -27.76
N PRO A 73 -25.00 -3.66 -27.26
CA PRO A 73 -26.13 -4.42 -27.81
C PRO A 73 -26.41 -4.16 -29.30
N GLN A 74 -26.00 -3.00 -29.80
CA GLN A 74 -26.20 -2.57 -31.18
C GLN A 74 -25.09 -3.07 -32.13
N ARG A 75 -24.05 -3.75 -31.62
CA ARG A 75 -22.91 -4.24 -32.40
C ARG A 75 -23.03 -5.72 -32.70
N GLU A 76 -22.76 -6.08 -33.95
CA GLU A 76 -22.61 -7.48 -34.36
C GLU A 76 -21.24 -8.02 -33.92
N ILE A 77 -21.23 -9.21 -33.32
CA ILE A 77 -20.01 -9.91 -32.95
C ILE A 77 -19.55 -10.77 -34.15
N GLY A 78 -18.89 -10.10 -35.10
CA GLY A 78 -18.20 -10.77 -36.20
C GLY A 78 -16.88 -11.44 -35.77
N ARG A 79 -16.23 -12.13 -36.71
CA ARG A 79 -14.97 -12.88 -36.49
C ARG A 79 -13.86 -12.04 -35.83
N PHE A 80 -13.67 -10.79 -36.27
CA PHE A 80 -12.65 -9.89 -35.71
C PHE A 80 -13.04 -9.37 -34.32
N THR A 81 -14.31 -9.01 -34.13
CA THR A 81 -14.86 -8.59 -32.83
C THR A 81 -14.68 -9.67 -31.78
N ALA A 82 -14.96 -10.93 -32.12
CA ALA A 82 -14.73 -12.06 -31.21
C ALA A 82 -13.26 -12.19 -30.78
N GLY A 83 -12.31 -11.98 -31.71
CA GLY A 83 -10.88 -11.94 -31.40
C GLY A 83 -10.49 -10.79 -30.47
N HIS A 84 -11.03 -9.59 -30.70
CA HIS A 84 -10.78 -8.44 -29.83
C HIS A 84 -11.36 -8.61 -28.43
N ILE A 85 -12.55 -9.22 -28.30
CA ILE A 85 -13.14 -9.54 -27.00
C ILE A 85 -12.23 -10.50 -26.23
N LEU A 86 -11.71 -11.54 -26.88
CA LEU A 86 -10.79 -12.49 -26.27
C LEU A 86 -9.48 -11.81 -25.83
N ASP A 87 -8.93 -10.91 -26.65
CA ASP A 87 -7.73 -10.15 -26.30
C ASP A 87 -7.96 -9.24 -25.08
N CYS A 88 -9.07 -8.48 -25.06
CA CYS A 88 -9.44 -7.66 -23.90
C CYS A 88 -9.58 -8.51 -22.63
N ALA A 89 -10.23 -9.66 -22.71
CA ALA A 89 -10.39 -10.56 -21.56
C ALA A 89 -9.03 -11.04 -21.01
N ARG A 90 -8.08 -11.39 -21.89
CA ARG A 90 -6.72 -11.78 -21.49
C ARG A 90 -5.97 -10.65 -20.81
N ARG A 91 -6.00 -9.45 -21.41
CA ARG A 91 -5.35 -8.26 -20.84
C ARG A 91 -5.91 -7.87 -19.48
N ILE A 92 -7.22 -8.04 -19.26
CA ILE A 92 -7.85 -7.85 -17.94
C ILE A 92 -7.28 -8.85 -16.95
N ALA A 93 -7.27 -10.15 -17.29
CA ALA A 93 -6.76 -11.19 -16.40
C ALA A 93 -5.29 -10.98 -16.02
N GLU A 94 -4.44 -10.63 -16.99
CA GLU A 94 -3.03 -10.29 -16.74
C GLU A 94 -2.89 -9.08 -15.81
N SER A 95 -3.67 -8.03 -16.04
CA SER A 95 -3.62 -6.82 -15.22
C SER A 95 -4.12 -7.07 -13.80
N VAL A 96 -5.13 -7.92 -13.62
CA VAL A 96 -5.59 -8.37 -12.29
C VAL A 96 -4.49 -9.15 -11.58
N ALA A 97 -3.85 -10.10 -12.26
CA ALA A 97 -2.76 -10.88 -11.67
C ALA A 97 -1.58 -9.98 -11.25
N MET A 98 -1.21 -9.00 -12.08
CA MET A 98 -0.18 -8.01 -11.74
C MET A 98 -0.59 -7.17 -10.53
N ARG A 99 -1.81 -6.60 -10.53
CA ARG A 99 -2.33 -5.81 -9.41
C ARG A 99 -2.23 -6.60 -8.10
N ASP A 100 -2.70 -7.84 -8.11
CA ASP A 100 -2.73 -8.67 -6.90
C ASP A 100 -1.32 -9.05 -6.43
N ALA A 101 -0.40 -9.31 -7.37
CA ALA A 101 1.00 -9.59 -7.06
C ALA A 101 1.70 -8.38 -6.41
N TYR A 102 1.56 -7.17 -6.99
CA TYR A 102 2.14 -5.94 -6.45
C TYR A 102 1.49 -5.49 -5.14
N ALA A 103 0.17 -5.66 -5.01
CA ALA A 103 -0.54 -5.38 -3.77
C ALA A 103 -0.05 -6.29 -2.64
N LYS A 104 0.16 -7.58 -2.93
CA LYS A 104 0.68 -8.55 -1.95
C LYS A 104 2.13 -8.25 -1.58
N SER A 105 3.02 -8.04 -2.55
CA SER A 105 4.44 -7.84 -2.28
C SER A 105 4.69 -6.51 -1.57
N THR A 106 4.23 -5.39 -2.13
CA THR A 106 4.36 -4.04 -1.56
C THR A 106 3.65 -3.96 -0.21
N GLY A 107 2.45 -4.54 -0.11
CA GLY A 107 1.69 -4.60 1.12
C GLY A 107 2.40 -5.38 2.23
N ALA A 108 3.08 -6.48 1.91
CA ALA A 108 3.88 -7.26 2.86
C ALA A 108 5.10 -6.47 3.35
N VAL A 109 5.82 -5.81 2.45
CA VAL A 109 6.96 -4.93 2.81
C VAL A 109 6.50 -3.83 3.76
N LEU A 110 5.46 -3.09 3.39
CA LEU A 110 4.89 -2.02 4.24
C LEU A 110 4.39 -2.54 5.60
N SER A 111 3.87 -3.76 5.65
CA SER A 111 3.46 -4.38 6.92
C SER A 111 4.67 -4.74 7.79
N GLY A 112 5.77 -5.21 7.20
CA GLY A 112 7.01 -5.50 7.93
C GLY A 112 7.74 -4.25 8.42
N LEU A 113 7.54 -3.11 7.75
CA LEU A 113 8.11 -1.81 8.12
C LEU A 113 7.28 -1.05 9.17
N ARG A 114 6.07 -1.50 9.50
CA ARG A 114 5.37 -0.94 10.67
C ARG A 114 6.28 -1.13 11.87
N ARG A 115 6.66 0.00 12.47
CA ARG A 115 7.46 0.15 13.71
C ARG A 115 7.39 -1.14 14.52
N ALA A 116 8.46 -1.93 14.54
CA ALA A 116 8.61 -3.01 15.52
C ALA A 116 8.22 -2.40 16.87
N SER A 117 7.23 -2.97 17.56
CA SER A 117 6.80 -2.47 18.86
C SER A 117 8.05 -2.15 19.67
N ALA A 118 8.16 -0.92 20.17
CA ALA A 118 9.27 -0.57 21.05
C ALA A 118 9.35 -1.66 22.13
N PRO A 119 10.54 -2.20 22.45
CA PRO A 119 10.66 -3.17 23.52
C PRO A 119 9.95 -2.61 24.75
N ASP A 120 9.08 -3.42 25.37
CA ASP A 120 8.27 -3.03 26.52
C ASP A 120 9.13 -2.20 27.47
N ALA A 121 8.72 -0.95 27.69
CA ALA A 121 9.40 -0.09 28.65
C ALA A 121 9.40 -0.83 30.01
N PRO A 122 10.55 -0.91 30.70
CA PRO A 122 10.61 -1.62 31.98
C PRO A 122 9.56 -1.04 32.93
N PRO A 123 8.90 -1.89 33.75
CA PRO A 123 7.85 -1.43 34.64
C PRO A 123 8.37 -0.34 35.58
N PRO A 124 7.54 0.65 35.94
CA PRO A 124 7.96 1.73 36.83
C PRO A 124 8.49 1.14 38.14
N ALA A 125 9.64 1.65 38.58
CA ALA A 125 10.28 1.19 39.81
C ALA A 125 9.31 1.34 40.99
N VAL A 126 9.07 0.24 41.71
CA VAL A 126 8.29 0.23 42.95
C VAL A 126 8.99 1.11 44.01
N PRO A 127 8.28 2.03 44.68
CA PRO A 127 8.89 2.85 45.71
C PRO A 127 9.26 1.98 46.91
N VAL A 128 10.55 1.98 47.26
CA VAL A 128 11.08 1.26 48.43
C VAL A 128 10.67 1.99 49.71
N PRO A 129 10.12 1.31 50.74
CA PRO A 129 9.77 1.96 52.01
C PRO A 129 11.00 2.53 52.72
N ALA A 130 10.87 3.73 53.28
CA ALA A 130 11.94 4.37 54.04
C ALA A 130 12.32 3.54 55.28
N ALA A 131 13.63 3.41 55.52
CA ALA A 131 14.16 2.67 56.66
C ALA A 131 13.78 3.33 58.00
N PRO A 132 13.49 2.54 59.06
CA PRO A 132 13.07 3.09 60.35
C PRO A 132 14.24 3.80 61.05
N ALA A 133 13.94 4.98 61.59
CA ALA A 133 14.89 5.79 62.35
C ALA A 133 15.21 5.12 63.70
N THR A 134 16.51 4.95 63.99
CA THR A 134 17.00 4.43 65.27
C THR A 134 16.76 5.44 66.39
N THR A 135 16.00 5.04 67.41
CA THR A 135 15.78 5.83 68.63
C THR A 135 16.93 5.59 69.61
N PRO A 136 17.61 6.62 70.15
CA PRO A 136 18.65 6.40 71.16
C PRO A 136 17.99 6.01 72.49
N SER A 137 18.42 4.88 73.05
CA SER A 137 18.03 4.43 74.38
C SER A 137 18.77 5.25 75.44
N ARG A 138 18.02 5.87 76.36
CA ARG A 138 18.55 6.63 77.50
C ARG A 138 18.75 5.69 78.68
N THR A 139 19.99 5.43 79.06
CA THR A 139 20.33 4.70 80.30
C THR A 139 20.30 5.66 81.49
N ARG A 140 19.81 5.18 82.63
CA ARG A 140 19.67 5.88 83.91
C ARG A 140 20.92 5.69 84.78
#